data_AF-A0A7J9GAG8-F1
#
_entry.id   AF-A0A7J9GAG8-F1
#
_cell.length_a   1.000
_cell.length_b   1.000
_cell.length_c   1.000
_cell.angle_alpha   90.00
_cell.angle_beta   90.00
_cell.angle_gamma   90.00
#
_symmetry.space_group_name_H-M   'P 1'
#
loop_
_entity.id
_entity.type
_entity.pdbx_description
1 polymer ?
#
loop_
_entity_poly.entity_id
_entity_poly.type
_entity_poly.pdbx_seq_one_letter_code
_entity_poly.pdbx_strand_id
1 'polypeptide(L)'
;MAANQNSSNPISYAFGHFGTSLETLLLMIKGILLEYSSTLQLVTSMDLSDNNLAGEIPAGMTDLLGLRFLNLSNNHLTGRIPKNIGNLRLLESIDLSRNQLRGEIPPSMSALTFLGYLNLSENNLTGKIPSSTQLQSFDISSYDGNHLCGPPLLEICSTDATTSGDHKNNENNEGDGLEVDWLWFYASMAFGFVVGFWVVMGPLLFNKSWRFRYFRILERLEYKIRNGHH
;
A
#
# COMPACT_ATOMS: atom_id res chain seq x y z
N MET A 1 -32.41 -39.60 1.27
CA MET A 1 -33.88 -39.70 1.41
C MET A 1 -34.46 -38.32 1.17
N ALA A 2 -35.35 -38.21 0.19
CA ALA A 2 -35.79 -36.95 -0.40
C ALA A 2 -36.84 -36.24 0.46
N ALA A 3 -36.65 -34.94 0.69
CA ALA A 3 -37.73 -34.02 1.07
C ALA A 3 -38.02 -33.15 -0.14
N ASN A 4 -39.19 -33.35 -0.74
CA ASN A 4 -39.66 -32.62 -1.90
C ASN A 4 -40.39 -31.36 -1.41
N GLN A 5 -39.83 -30.18 -1.65
CA GLN A 5 -40.56 -28.93 -1.48
C GLN A 5 -40.54 -28.16 -2.80
N ASN A 6 -41.70 -28.19 -3.46
CA ASN A 6 -42.02 -27.33 -4.59
C ASN A 6 -42.04 -25.87 -4.13
N SER A 7 -41.04 -25.08 -4.55
CA SER A 7 -41.06 -23.63 -4.45
C SER A 7 -40.90 -23.03 -5.85
N SER A 8 -41.95 -22.36 -6.30
CA SER A 8 -42.14 -21.79 -7.63
C SER A 8 -41.58 -20.37 -7.78
N ASN A 9 -40.39 -20.10 -7.24
CA ASN A 9 -39.72 -18.80 -7.38
C ASN A 9 -38.51 -18.92 -8.32
N PRO A 10 -38.44 -18.13 -9.41
CA PRO A 10 -37.23 -18.07 -10.21
C PRO A 10 -36.20 -17.26 -9.43
N ILE A 11 -35.24 -17.98 -8.85
CA ILE A 11 -34.02 -17.49 -8.21
C ILE A 11 -34.23 -16.87 -6.83
N SER A 12 -33.87 -17.64 -5.80
CA SER A 12 -33.70 -17.17 -4.41
C SER A 12 -32.21 -17.11 -4.09
N TYR A 13 -31.73 -15.94 -3.65
CA TYR A 13 -30.37 -15.78 -3.14
C TYR A 13 -30.39 -15.85 -1.61
N ALA A 14 -29.55 -16.71 -1.03
CA ALA A 14 -29.35 -16.78 0.42
C ALA A 14 -27.87 -16.53 0.72
N PHE A 15 -27.58 -15.45 1.45
CA PHE A 15 -26.23 -15.14 1.91
C PHE A 15 -26.03 -15.72 3.32
N GLY A 16 -25.20 -16.74 3.43
CA GLY A 16 -24.75 -17.29 4.72
C GLY A 16 -23.46 -16.62 5.15
N HIS A 17 -23.46 -15.92 6.28
CA HIS A 17 -22.29 -15.19 6.77
C HIS A 17 -21.75 -15.89 8.02
N PHE A 18 -20.66 -16.67 7.90
CA PHE A 18 -19.87 -17.12 9.05
C PHE A 18 -18.40 -17.29 8.65
N GLY A 19 -17.49 -16.88 9.54
CA GLY A 19 -16.07 -16.72 9.25
C GLY A 19 -15.38 -17.96 8.67
N THR A 20 -14.41 -17.70 7.80
CA THR A 20 -13.42 -18.62 7.18
C THR A 20 -13.86 -19.56 6.06
N SER A 21 -15.11 -19.52 5.56
CA SER A 21 -15.57 -20.45 4.52
C SER A 21 -15.70 -19.85 3.11
N LEU A 22 -15.16 -20.56 2.13
CA LEU A 22 -15.38 -20.40 0.68
C LEU A 22 -16.87 -20.14 0.36
N GLU A 23 -17.19 -18.99 -0.24
CA GLU A 23 -18.56 -18.66 -0.64
C GLU A 23 -19.02 -19.59 -1.77
N THR A 24 -19.97 -20.46 -1.46
CA THR A 24 -20.63 -21.35 -2.40
C THR A 24 -21.86 -20.67 -3.01
N LEU A 25 -21.77 -20.30 -4.30
CA LEU A 25 -22.94 -19.85 -5.06
C LEU A 25 -23.74 -21.06 -5.51
N LEU A 26 -24.95 -21.19 -4.96
CA LEU A 26 -25.91 -22.22 -5.34
C LEU A 26 -26.79 -21.71 -6.49
N LEU A 27 -26.64 -22.31 -7.66
CA LEU A 27 -27.35 -21.90 -8.87
C LEU A 27 -28.23 -23.04 -9.37
N MET A 28 -29.52 -22.76 -9.54
CA MET A 28 -30.47 -23.77 -10.01
C MET A 28 -30.79 -23.57 -11.49
N ILE A 29 -30.31 -24.45 -12.36
CA ILE A 29 -30.60 -24.46 -13.81
C ILE A 29 -31.32 -25.75 -14.15
N LYS A 30 -32.52 -25.66 -14.74
CA LYS A 30 -33.30 -26.83 -15.21
C LYS A 30 -33.50 -27.92 -14.12
N GLY A 31 -33.66 -27.50 -12.86
CA GLY A 31 -33.82 -28.44 -11.74
C GLY A 31 -32.52 -29.07 -11.23
N ILE A 32 -31.36 -28.66 -11.76
CA ILE A 32 -30.03 -29.06 -11.29
C ILE A 32 -29.49 -27.95 -10.41
N LEU A 33 -29.11 -28.29 -9.18
CA LEU A 33 -28.42 -27.41 -8.25
C LEU A 33 -26.91 -27.54 -8.48
N LEU A 34 -26.30 -26.46 -8.94
CA LEU A 34 -24.86 -26.32 -9.15
C LEU A 34 -24.28 -25.51 -7.99
N GLU A 35 -23.27 -26.06 -7.33
CA GLU A 35 -22.57 -25.42 -6.23
C GLU A 35 -21.22 -24.90 -6.73
N TYR A 36 -21.07 -23.58 -6.78
CA TYR A 36 -19.85 -22.91 -7.20
C TYR A 36 -19.11 -22.39 -5.96
N SER A 37 -18.12 -23.14 -5.47
CA SER A 37 -17.41 -22.86 -4.21
C SER A 37 -16.23 -21.89 -4.30
N SER A 38 -15.79 -21.47 -5.49
CA SER A 38 -14.51 -20.77 -5.67
C SER A 38 -14.59 -19.51 -6.53
N THR A 39 -15.77 -18.96 -6.77
CA THR A 39 -15.97 -17.86 -7.73
C THR A 39 -15.25 -16.58 -7.28
N LEU A 40 -15.29 -16.22 -6.00
CA LEU A 40 -14.65 -15.02 -5.49
C LEU A 40 -13.11 -15.06 -5.51
N GLN A 41 -12.52 -16.25 -5.35
CA GLN A 41 -11.05 -16.41 -5.44
C GLN A 41 -10.53 -16.30 -6.88
N LEU A 42 -11.40 -16.50 -7.88
CA LEU A 42 -11.04 -16.41 -9.30
C LEU A 42 -11.15 -14.99 -9.85
N VAL A 43 -11.84 -14.07 -9.16
CA VAL A 43 -11.94 -12.68 -9.60
C VAL A 43 -10.58 -12.00 -9.38
N THR A 44 -9.83 -11.85 -10.46
CA THR A 44 -8.50 -11.21 -10.46
C THR A 44 -8.54 -9.77 -10.95
N SER A 45 -9.54 -9.42 -11.76
CA SER A 45 -9.72 -8.07 -12.30
C SER A 45 -11.19 -7.70 -12.27
N MET A 46 -11.47 -6.49 -11.78
CA MET A 46 -12.80 -5.90 -11.76
C MET A 46 -12.69 -4.48 -12.30
N ASP A 47 -13.26 -4.27 -13.48
CA ASP A 47 -13.41 -2.94 -14.07
C ASP A 47 -14.89 -2.63 -14.21
N LEU A 48 -15.33 -1.64 -13.46
CA LEU A 48 -16.69 -1.09 -13.46
C LEU A 48 -16.65 0.44 -13.66
N SER A 49 -15.56 0.94 -14.24
CA SER A 49 -15.40 2.38 -14.51
C SER A 49 -16.39 2.90 -15.53
N ASP A 50 -16.56 4.23 -15.58
CA ASP A 50 -17.42 4.92 -16.56
C ASP A 50 -18.89 4.46 -16.53
N ASN A 51 -19.46 4.40 -15.32
CA ASN A 51 -20.84 4.00 -15.10
C ASN A 51 -21.57 5.00 -14.19
N ASN A 52 -22.86 4.74 -13.96
CA ASN A 52 -23.68 5.50 -13.01
C ASN A 52 -23.87 4.73 -11.69
N LEU A 53 -22.87 3.96 -11.24
CA LEU A 53 -22.96 3.23 -9.98
C LEU A 53 -23.02 4.23 -8.82
N ALA A 54 -23.97 4.03 -7.91
CA ALA A 54 -24.21 4.90 -6.78
C ALA A 54 -24.35 4.09 -5.48
N GLY A 55 -24.26 4.78 -4.34
CA GLY A 55 -24.21 4.14 -3.03
C GLY A 55 -22.78 3.95 -2.54
N GLU A 56 -22.58 3.11 -1.52
CA GLU A 56 -21.26 2.89 -0.93
C GLU A 56 -20.56 1.67 -1.55
N ILE A 57 -19.23 1.65 -1.46
CA ILE A 57 -18.44 0.46 -1.79
C ILE A 57 -18.74 -0.63 -0.74
N PRO A 58 -19.27 -1.80 -1.12
CA PRO A 58 -19.67 -2.82 -0.17
C PRO A 58 -18.46 -3.43 0.53
N ALA A 59 -18.55 -3.66 1.84
CA ALA A 59 -17.46 -4.23 2.63
C ALA A 59 -17.04 -5.63 2.13
N GLY A 60 -17.98 -6.42 1.59
CA GLY A 60 -17.70 -7.75 1.03
C GLY A 60 -16.77 -7.75 -0.19
N MET A 61 -16.56 -6.58 -0.84
CA MET A 61 -15.54 -6.46 -1.90
C MET A 61 -14.13 -6.74 -1.36
N THR A 62 -13.91 -6.53 -0.05
CA THR A 62 -12.62 -6.82 0.61
C THR A 62 -12.37 -8.31 0.84
N ASP A 63 -13.33 -9.18 0.50
CA ASP A 63 -13.21 -10.64 0.57
C ASP A 63 -12.75 -11.27 -0.77
N LEU A 64 -12.59 -10.45 -1.82
CA LEU A 64 -12.06 -10.87 -3.13
C LEU A 64 -10.53 -11.05 -3.09
N LEU A 65 -10.04 -11.99 -2.28
CA LEU A 65 -8.60 -12.13 -1.98
C LEU A 65 -7.71 -12.38 -3.22
N GLY A 66 -8.28 -12.80 -4.34
CA GLY A 66 -7.59 -12.99 -5.63
C GLY A 66 -7.43 -11.72 -6.47
N LEU A 67 -8.05 -10.61 -6.06
CA LEU A 67 -8.14 -9.39 -6.85
C LEU A 67 -6.78 -8.71 -6.98
N ARG A 68 -6.41 -8.37 -8.22
CA ARG A 68 -5.18 -7.68 -8.62
C ARG A 68 -5.46 -6.30 -9.20
N PHE A 69 -6.55 -6.15 -9.94
CA PHE A 69 -6.94 -4.91 -10.58
C PHE A 69 -8.36 -4.52 -10.15
N LEU A 70 -8.49 -3.33 -9.59
CA LEU A 70 -9.78 -2.76 -9.23
C LEU A 70 -9.90 -1.36 -9.84
N ASN A 71 -10.84 -1.20 -10.76
CA ASN A 71 -11.18 0.09 -11.35
C ASN A 71 -12.66 0.38 -11.14
N LEU A 72 -12.95 1.37 -10.29
CA LEU A 72 -14.30 1.89 -10.00
C LEU A 72 -14.42 3.37 -10.38
N SER A 73 -13.50 3.88 -11.20
CA SER A 73 -13.42 5.31 -11.49
C SER A 73 -14.61 5.82 -12.30
N ASN A 74 -14.81 7.14 -12.28
CA ASN A 74 -15.87 7.82 -13.03
C ASN A 74 -17.27 7.22 -12.78
N ASN A 75 -17.69 7.28 -11.51
CA ASN A 75 -18.99 6.82 -11.04
C ASN A 75 -19.59 7.83 -10.03
N HIS A 76 -20.66 7.45 -9.33
CA HIS A 76 -21.30 8.24 -8.28
C HIS A 76 -21.19 7.55 -6.91
N LEU A 77 -20.08 6.84 -6.67
CA LEU A 77 -19.87 6.13 -5.42
C LEU A 77 -19.63 7.13 -4.28
N THR A 78 -20.29 6.88 -3.16
CA THR A 78 -20.30 7.71 -1.95
C THR A 78 -19.79 6.90 -0.75
N GLY A 79 -19.79 7.48 0.45
CA GLY A 79 -19.35 6.78 1.65
C GLY A 79 -17.83 6.72 1.77
N ARG A 80 -17.31 5.78 2.56
CA ARG A 80 -15.88 5.66 2.85
C ARG A 80 -15.25 4.52 2.06
N ILE A 81 -13.95 4.60 1.80
CA ILE A 81 -13.18 3.44 1.36
C ILE A 81 -13.24 2.38 2.48
N PRO A 82 -13.59 1.11 2.18
CA PRO A 82 -13.70 0.07 3.19
C PRO A 82 -12.42 -0.07 4.01
N LYS A 83 -12.54 -0.05 5.34
CA LYS A 83 -11.41 -0.15 6.28
C LYS A 83 -10.57 -1.43 6.16
N ASN A 84 -11.13 -2.45 5.50
CA ASN A 84 -10.49 -3.75 5.30
C ASN A 84 -9.86 -3.88 3.91
N ILE A 85 -9.76 -2.80 3.11
CA ILE A 85 -9.18 -2.85 1.76
C ILE A 85 -7.75 -3.43 1.77
N GLY A 86 -7.02 -3.27 2.89
CA GLY A 86 -5.70 -3.88 3.10
C GLY A 86 -5.68 -5.42 3.14
N ASN A 87 -6.83 -6.09 3.22
CA ASN A 87 -6.92 -7.55 3.12
C ASN A 87 -6.62 -8.06 1.71
N LEU A 88 -6.82 -7.22 0.69
CA LEU A 88 -6.61 -7.55 -0.71
C LEU A 88 -5.12 -7.48 -1.09
N ARG A 89 -4.31 -8.31 -0.43
CA ARG A 89 -2.84 -8.25 -0.49
C ARG A 89 -2.25 -8.46 -1.88
N LEU A 90 -3.01 -8.96 -2.83
CA LEU A 90 -2.58 -9.17 -4.22
C LEU A 90 -2.88 -7.98 -5.13
N LEU A 91 -3.50 -6.90 -4.63
CA LEU A 91 -3.80 -5.72 -5.44
C LEU A 91 -2.52 -5.07 -5.97
N GLU A 92 -2.52 -4.90 -7.28
CA GLU A 92 -1.49 -4.24 -8.08
C GLU A 92 -1.95 -2.88 -8.59
N SER A 93 -3.26 -2.70 -8.79
CA SER A 93 -3.84 -1.45 -9.29
C SER A 93 -5.17 -1.14 -8.62
N ILE A 94 -5.30 0.10 -8.15
CA ILE A 94 -6.56 0.65 -7.63
C ILE A 94 -6.83 2.00 -8.30
N ASP A 95 -7.96 2.12 -8.99
CA ASP A 95 -8.50 3.39 -9.44
C ASP A 95 -9.89 3.61 -8.83
N LEU A 96 -10.01 4.60 -7.96
CA LEU A 96 -11.26 5.06 -7.36
C LEU A 96 -11.57 6.52 -7.74
N SER A 97 -10.84 7.07 -8.72
CA SER A 97 -10.92 8.49 -9.06
C SER A 97 -12.29 8.90 -9.60
N ARG A 98 -12.59 10.20 -9.60
CA ARG A 98 -13.84 10.76 -10.14
C ARG A 98 -15.09 10.11 -9.52
N ASN A 99 -15.16 10.16 -8.19
CA ASN A 99 -16.29 9.67 -7.40
C ASN A 99 -16.64 10.70 -6.30
N GLN A 100 -17.50 10.33 -5.37
CA GLN A 100 -17.94 11.16 -4.23
C GLN A 100 -17.54 10.53 -2.89
N LEU A 101 -16.43 9.78 -2.87
CA LEU A 101 -15.93 9.11 -1.68
C LEU A 101 -15.46 10.15 -0.65
N ARG A 102 -15.69 9.87 0.62
CA ARG A 102 -15.44 10.79 1.75
C ARG A 102 -14.72 10.10 2.90
N GLY A 103 -14.20 10.92 3.81
CA GLY A 103 -13.46 10.44 4.98
C GLY A 103 -11.99 10.17 4.67
N GLU A 104 -11.31 9.54 5.63
CA GLU A 104 -9.87 9.28 5.55
C GLU A 104 -9.52 8.07 4.69
N ILE A 105 -8.33 8.09 4.09
CA ILE A 105 -7.73 6.91 3.47
C ILE A 105 -7.44 5.90 4.57
N PRO A 106 -7.99 4.66 4.53
CA PRO A 106 -7.79 3.68 5.58
C PRO A 106 -6.31 3.36 5.80
N PRO A 107 -5.80 3.40 7.04
CA PRO A 107 -4.42 3.03 7.33
C PRO A 107 -4.05 1.61 6.89
N SER A 108 -5.04 0.70 6.81
CA SER A 108 -4.87 -0.66 6.28
C SER A 108 -4.34 -0.69 4.85
N MET A 109 -4.54 0.36 4.06
CA MET A 109 -4.08 0.44 2.68
C MET A 109 -2.54 0.39 2.58
N SER A 110 -1.83 0.74 3.67
CA SER A 110 -0.38 0.54 3.79
C SER A 110 0.05 -0.93 3.71
N ALA A 111 -0.86 -1.89 3.93
CA ALA A 111 -0.58 -3.32 3.82
C ALA A 111 -0.53 -3.83 2.37
N LEU A 112 -0.90 -3.01 1.39
CA LEU A 112 -0.92 -3.37 -0.03
C LEU A 112 0.48 -3.25 -0.64
N THR A 113 1.33 -4.25 -0.40
CA THR A 113 2.75 -4.21 -0.79
C THR A 113 3.01 -4.40 -2.28
N PHE A 114 2.04 -4.85 -3.05
CA PHE A 114 2.15 -5.07 -4.51
C PHE A 114 1.57 -3.93 -5.35
N LEU A 115 0.99 -2.91 -4.71
CA LEU A 115 0.27 -1.85 -5.38
C LEU A 115 1.24 -1.01 -6.23
N GLY A 116 1.19 -1.14 -7.55
CA GLY A 116 2.01 -0.38 -8.49
C GLY A 116 1.29 0.85 -9.07
N TYR A 117 -0.03 0.91 -8.96
CA TYR A 117 -0.84 2.04 -9.41
C TYR A 117 -1.93 2.37 -8.39
N LEU A 118 -2.06 3.65 -8.09
CA LEU A 118 -3.11 4.20 -7.23
C LEU A 118 -3.63 5.49 -7.84
N ASN A 119 -4.94 5.62 -7.92
CA ASN A 119 -5.58 6.89 -8.23
C ASN A 119 -6.83 7.08 -7.36
N LEU A 120 -6.78 8.11 -6.51
CA LEU A 120 -7.86 8.52 -5.61
C LEU A 120 -8.36 9.94 -5.93
N SER A 121 -7.89 10.52 -7.03
CA SER A 121 -8.15 11.92 -7.38
C SER A 121 -9.63 12.20 -7.63
N GLU A 122 -10.01 13.48 -7.56
CA GLU A 122 -11.37 13.95 -7.83
C GLU A 122 -12.41 13.20 -6.96
N ASN A 123 -12.24 13.30 -5.64
CA ASN A 123 -13.16 12.75 -4.63
C ASN A 123 -13.35 13.79 -3.51
N ASN A 124 -13.95 13.41 -2.38
CA ASN A 124 -14.11 14.26 -1.21
C ASN A 124 -13.40 13.67 0.02
N LEU A 125 -12.24 13.01 -0.19
CA LEU A 125 -11.43 12.43 0.87
C LEU A 125 -10.79 13.52 1.73
N THR A 126 -10.56 13.21 3.00
CA THR A 126 -10.09 14.18 4.01
C THR A 126 -8.97 13.59 4.85
N GLY A 127 -8.16 14.43 5.48
CA GLY A 127 -7.20 14.01 6.52
C GLY A 127 -5.85 13.57 5.96
N LYS A 128 -5.04 12.96 6.84
CA LYS A 128 -3.64 12.67 6.53
C LYS A 128 -3.50 11.43 5.63
N ILE A 129 -2.67 11.51 4.60
CA ILE A 129 -2.25 10.34 3.81
C ILE A 129 -1.46 9.39 4.74
N PRO A 130 -1.88 8.12 4.90
CA PRO A 130 -1.23 7.20 5.81
C PRO A 130 0.26 7.03 5.48
N SER A 131 1.11 7.30 6.47
CA SER A 131 2.57 7.23 6.30
C SER A 131 2.98 5.78 6.05
N SER A 132 3.34 5.49 4.81
CA SER A 132 3.85 4.19 4.35
C SER A 132 4.72 4.41 3.12
N THR A 133 5.70 3.54 2.92
CA THR A 133 6.64 3.64 1.79
C THR A 133 5.94 3.59 0.43
N GLN A 134 4.80 2.88 0.33
CA GLN A 134 4.09 2.71 -0.93
C GLN A 134 3.14 3.87 -1.24
N LEU A 135 2.32 4.31 -0.28
CA LEU A 135 1.37 5.40 -0.54
C LEU A 135 2.08 6.72 -0.81
N GLN A 136 3.20 6.96 -0.12
CA GLN A 136 3.96 8.19 -0.27
C GLN A 136 4.85 8.22 -1.52
N SER A 137 4.99 7.11 -2.25
CA SER A 137 5.77 7.05 -3.49
C SER A 137 4.96 7.37 -4.76
N PHE A 138 3.63 7.38 -4.65
CA PHE A 138 2.76 7.75 -5.77
C PHE A 138 2.78 9.25 -6.04
N ASP A 139 2.51 9.60 -7.30
CA ASP A 139 2.50 10.99 -7.75
C ASP A 139 1.37 11.79 -7.09
N ILE A 140 1.59 13.10 -6.91
CA ILE A 140 0.65 14.04 -6.29
C ILE A 140 -0.69 14.03 -7.03
N SER A 141 -0.66 13.87 -8.35
CA SER A 141 -1.84 13.73 -9.21
C SER A 141 -2.80 12.62 -8.77
N SER A 142 -2.30 11.57 -8.11
CA SER A 142 -3.11 10.47 -7.57
C SER A 142 -4.06 10.91 -6.45
N TYR A 143 -3.80 12.07 -5.84
CA TYR A 143 -4.52 12.58 -4.68
C TYR A 143 -5.24 13.91 -4.95
N ASP A 144 -5.02 14.51 -6.12
CA ASP A 144 -5.56 15.82 -6.51
C ASP A 144 -7.09 15.87 -6.43
N GLY A 145 -7.64 17.07 -6.18
CA GLY A 145 -9.08 17.25 -6.08
C GLY A 145 -9.71 16.57 -4.85
N ASN A 146 -8.95 16.46 -3.75
CA ASN A 146 -9.42 16.04 -2.42
C ASN A 146 -8.99 17.06 -1.35
N HIS A 147 -9.43 16.87 -0.11
CA HIS A 147 -9.01 17.65 1.08
C HIS A 147 -7.98 16.89 1.93
N LEU A 148 -6.99 16.30 1.27
CA LEU A 148 -5.94 15.49 1.89
C LEU A 148 -4.73 16.34 2.31
N CYS A 149 -3.99 15.86 3.29
CA CYS A 149 -2.76 16.51 3.77
C CYS A 149 -1.66 15.49 4.10
N GLY A 150 -0.43 15.99 4.26
CA GLY A 150 0.77 15.20 4.51
C GLY A 150 1.43 14.66 3.23
N PRO A 151 2.69 14.19 3.34
CA PRO A 151 3.44 13.71 2.17
C PRO A 151 2.68 12.60 1.43
N PRO A 152 2.66 12.59 0.08
CA PRO A 152 3.49 13.40 -0.84
C PRO A 152 2.96 14.82 -1.10
N LEU A 153 1.83 15.22 -0.54
CA LEU A 153 1.31 16.57 -0.67
C LEU A 153 2.12 17.55 0.21
N LEU A 154 2.25 18.80 -0.25
CA LEU A 154 2.90 19.89 0.49
C LEU A 154 2.03 20.47 1.61
N GLU A 155 0.74 20.10 1.64
CA GLU A 155 -0.23 20.57 2.64
C GLU A 155 0.07 19.93 4.02
N ILE A 156 0.26 20.75 5.05
CA ILE A 156 0.59 20.29 6.40
C ILE A 156 -0.69 20.03 7.19
N CYS A 157 -0.84 18.84 7.79
CA CYS A 157 -2.01 18.51 8.60
C CYS A 157 -2.02 19.28 9.93
N SER A 158 -3.10 20.04 10.19
CA SER A 158 -3.23 20.92 11.38
C SER A 158 -3.58 20.19 12.70
N THR A 159 -2.78 19.20 13.11
CA THR A 159 -2.96 18.54 14.42
C THR A 159 -1.98 18.97 15.51
N ASP A 160 -1.15 19.98 15.27
CA ASP A 160 -0.24 20.55 16.29
C ASP A 160 -0.72 21.90 16.87
N ALA A 161 -2.02 22.17 16.79
CA ALA A 161 -2.64 23.32 17.45
C ALA A 161 -3.34 22.90 18.75
N THR A 162 -2.61 22.28 19.68
CA THR A 162 -3.05 22.22 21.09
C THR A 162 -1.86 22.24 22.05
N THR A 163 -1.16 23.37 22.07
CA THR A 163 -0.58 23.97 23.28
C THR A 163 -0.56 25.49 23.11
N SER A 164 -1.74 26.11 23.05
CA SER A 164 -1.88 27.55 23.33
C SER A 164 -2.76 27.71 24.55
N GLY A 165 -2.12 28.06 25.66
CA GLY A 165 -2.75 28.37 26.93
C GLY A 165 -1.82 28.18 28.12
N ASP A 166 -0.74 28.98 28.22
CA ASP A 166 -0.64 29.90 29.34
C ASP A 166 0.46 30.96 29.18
N HIS A 167 0.15 32.16 29.68
CA HIS A 167 0.98 33.36 29.70
C HIS A 167 2.20 33.20 30.64
N LYS A 168 3.41 33.61 30.20
CA LYS A 168 4.25 34.64 30.86
C LYS A 168 5.68 34.76 30.27
N ASN A 169 5.95 35.98 29.79
CA ASN A 169 7.14 36.83 29.97
C ASN A 169 8.58 36.25 29.85
N ASN A 170 9.29 36.95 28.96
CA ASN A 170 10.65 37.49 29.07
C ASN A 170 11.88 36.60 28.80
N GLU A 171 12.76 37.26 28.05
CA GLU A 171 14.22 37.14 27.97
C GLU A 171 14.81 36.11 27.00
N ASN A 172 15.33 36.68 25.89
CA ASN A 172 16.54 36.34 25.16
C ASN A 172 17.25 35.06 25.62
N ASN A 173 17.30 34.06 24.74
CA ASN A 173 18.54 33.36 24.38
C ASN A 173 18.33 32.58 23.08
N GLU A 174 19.30 32.74 22.18
CA GLU A 174 19.88 31.71 21.30
C GLU A 174 19.01 30.50 20.93
N GLY A 175 18.65 30.47 19.65
CA GLY A 175 19.24 29.50 18.74
C GLY A 175 18.97 28.02 18.98
N ASP A 176 18.13 27.50 18.09
CA ASP A 176 18.14 26.14 17.54
C ASP A 176 17.44 25.04 18.35
N GLY A 177 16.50 24.39 17.67
CA GLY A 177 15.64 23.37 18.22
C GLY A 177 14.58 22.92 17.23
N LEU A 178 14.99 21.97 16.38
CA LEU A 178 14.16 20.93 15.75
C LEU A 178 13.59 21.19 14.35
N GLU A 179 14.48 21.49 13.39
CA GLU A 179 14.40 20.81 12.10
C GLU A 179 15.40 19.64 12.11
N VAL A 180 14.93 18.43 11.82
CA VAL A 180 15.83 17.30 11.63
C VAL A 180 16.54 17.53 10.31
N ASP A 181 17.72 18.14 10.35
CA ASP A 181 18.52 18.47 9.18
C ASP A 181 18.91 17.17 8.43
N TRP A 182 18.14 16.82 7.40
CA TRP A 182 18.47 15.74 6.46
C TRP A 182 19.84 15.99 5.81
N LEU A 183 20.30 17.24 5.82
CA LEU A 183 21.62 17.64 5.37
C LEU A 183 22.74 16.95 6.17
N TRP A 184 22.64 16.85 7.51
CA TRP A 184 23.65 16.17 8.32
C TRP A 184 23.60 14.66 8.16
N PHE A 185 22.40 14.10 7.95
CA PHE A 185 22.26 12.68 7.65
C PHE A 185 22.95 12.33 6.32
N TYR A 186 22.63 13.06 5.24
CA TYR A 186 23.26 12.86 3.92
C TYR A 186 24.76 13.21 3.92
N ALA A 187 25.18 14.24 4.64
CA ALA A 187 26.59 14.55 4.84
C ALA A 187 27.30 13.38 5.53
N SER A 188 26.73 12.83 6.61
CA SER A 188 27.33 11.70 7.33
C SER A 188 27.44 10.45 6.46
N MET A 189 26.44 10.19 5.62
CA MET A 189 26.43 9.05 4.70
C MET A 189 27.47 9.23 3.57
N ALA A 190 27.59 10.44 3.03
CA ALA A 190 28.60 10.77 2.02
C ALA A 190 30.02 10.70 2.58
N PHE A 191 30.27 11.28 3.76
CA PHE A 191 31.57 11.18 4.44
C PHE A 191 31.91 9.73 4.79
N GLY A 192 30.94 8.94 5.26
CA GLY A 192 31.12 7.52 5.56
C GLY A 192 31.55 6.70 4.33
N PHE A 193 30.94 6.96 3.17
CA PHE A 193 31.33 6.29 1.93
C PHE A 193 32.73 6.69 1.47
N VAL A 194 33.08 7.99 1.53
CA VAL A 194 34.41 8.48 1.15
C VAL A 194 35.48 7.88 2.06
N VAL A 195 35.29 7.93 3.38
CA VAL A 195 36.25 7.37 4.35
C VAL A 195 36.38 5.86 4.18
N GLY A 196 35.26 5.13 4.09
CA GLY A 196 35.27 3.68 3.92
C GLY A 196 35.94 3.24 2.61
N PHE A 197 35.63 3.93 1.51
CA PHE A 197 36.20 3.65 0.19
C PHE A 197 37.72 3.88 0.18
N TRP A 198 38.21 4.98 0.75
CA TRP A 198 39.64 5.30 0.75
C TRP A 198 40.45 4.50 1.77
N VAL A 199 39.87 4.05 2.88
CA VAL A 199 40.54 3.13 3.82
C VAL A 199 40.86 1.78 3.15
N VAL A 200 39.99 1.31 2.26
CA VAL A 200 40.21 0.05 1.53
C VAL A 200 41.05 0.27 0.27
N MET A 201 40.69 1.27 -0.54
CA MET A 201 41.33 1.49 -1.85
C MET A 201 42.66 2.25 -1.76
N GLY A 202 42.84 3.11 -0.76
CA GLY A 202 44.07 3.90 -0.57
C GLY A 202 45.31 3.02 -0.41
N PRO A 203 45.34 2.05 0.54
CA PRO A 203 46.45 1.13 0.70
C PRO A 203 46.71 0.26 -0.53
N LEU A 204 45.65 -0.11 -1.27
CA LEU A 204 45.74 -0.92 -2.48
C LEU A 204 46.38 -0.16 -3.66
N LEU A 205 46.15 1.15 -3.76
CA LEU A 205 46.68 1.98 -4.84
C LEU A 205 48.12 2.48 -4.56
N PHE A 206 48.47 2.76 -3.31
CA PHE A 206 49.77 3.38 -2.99
C PHE A 206 50.89 2.38 -2.69
N ASN A 207 50.56 1.18 -2.20
CA ASN A 207 51.58 0.21 -1.79
C ASN A 207 51.52 -1.09 -2.60
N LYS A 208 52.52 -1.28 -3.47
CA LYS A 208 52.68 -2.50 -4.30
C LYS A 208 52.68 -3.79 -3.45
N SER A 209 53.17 -3.73 -2.21
CA SER A 209 53.20 -4.88 -1.31
C SER A 209 51.81 -5.27 -0.79
N TRP A 210 50.93 -4.29 -0.55
CA TRP A 210 49.55 -4.54 -0.10
C TRP A 210 48.68 -5.11 -1.22
N ARG A 211 48.81 -4.54 -2.43
CA ARG A 211 48.16 -5.07 -3.64
C ARG A 211 48.45 -6.56 -3.82
N PHE A 212 49.71 -6.96 -3.71
CA PHE A 212 50.11 -8.36 -3.90
C PHE A 212 49.58 -9.29 -2.80
N ARG A 213 49.54 -8.83 -1.53
CA ARG A 213 48.95 -9.63 -0.44
C ARG A 213 47.44 -9.80 -0.59
N TYR A 214 46.74 -8.75 -1.05
CA TYR A 214 45.29 -8.80 -1.31
C TYR A 214 44.95 -9.79 -2.42
N PHE A 215 45.62 -9.71 -3.58
CA PHE A 215 45.38 -10.66 -4.69
C PHE A 215 45.69 -12.11 -4.29
N ARG A 216 46.75 -12.35 -3.51
CA ARG A 216 47.08 -13.69 -2.99
C ARG A 216 46.00 -14.26 -2.05
N ILE A 217 45.31 -13.40 -1.30
CA ILE A 217 44.20 -13.83 -0.43
C ILE A 217 42.98 -14.18 -1.29
N LEU A 218 42.66 -13.37 -2.31
CA LEU A 218 41.57 -13.66 -3.25
C LEU A 218 41.79 -14.99 -3.99
N GLU A 219 43.00 -15.25 -4.48
CA GLU A 219 43.35 -16.53 -5.12
C GLU A 219 43.16 -17.73 -4.18
N ARG A 220 43.49 -17.58 -2.88
CA ARG A 220 43.24 -18.64 -1.88
C ARG A 220 41.76 -18.87 -1.61
N LEU A 221 40.96 -17.81 -1.60
CA LEU A 221 39.51 -17.90 -1.40
C LEU A 221 38.85 -18.57 -2.59
N GLU A 222 39.20 -18.15 -3.81
CA GLU A 222 38.72 -18.76 -5.04
C GLU A 222 39.10 -20.25 -5.13
N TYR A 223 40.35 -20.59 -4.77
CA TYR A 223 40.80 -21.97 -4.70
C TYR A 223 40.01 -22.81 -3.69
N LYS A 224 39.70 -22.26 -2.51
CA LYS A 224 38.88 -22.94 -1.48
C LYS A 224 37.44 -23.12 -1.92
N ILE A 225 36.85 -22.16 -2.63
CA ILE A 225 35.48 -22.27 -3.14
C ILE A 225 35.41 -23.31 -4.25
N ARG A 226 36.40 -23.33 -5.15
CA ARG A 226 36.46 -24.27 -6.28
C ARG A 226 36.74 -25.71 -5.87
N ASN A 227 37.51 -25.92 -4.80
CA ASN A 227 37.90 -27.26 -4.33
C ASN A 227 37.19 -27.70 -3.04
N GLY A 228 36.31 -26.88 -2.47
CA GLY A 228 35.54 -27.19 -1.26
C GLY A 228 34.20 -27.90 -1.50
N HIS A 229 33.93 -28.33 -2.74
CA HIS A 229 32.71 -29.03 -3.16
C HIS A 229 32.96 -30.51 -3.55
N HIS A 230 33.91 -31.17 -2.90
CA HIS A 230 34.05 -32.63 -2.89
C HIS A 230 34.14 -33.16 -1.47
#